data_AF-A0A1C3PBQ0-F1
#
_entry.id   AF-A0A1C3PBQ0-F1
#
_cell.length_a   1.000
_cell.length_b   1.000
_cell.length_c   1.000
_cell.angle_alpha   90.00
_cell.angle_beta   90.00
_cell.angle_gamma   90.00
#
_symmetry.space_group_name_H-M   'P 1'
#
loop_
_entity.id
_entity.type
_entity.pdbx_description
1 polymer ?
#
loop_
_entity_poly.entity_id
_entity_poly.type
_entity_poly.pdbx_seq_one_letter_code
_entity_poly.pdbx_strand_id
1 'polypeptide(L)'
;MVPNIITSSGPGDLFTIRNIGNLVPLGASGETVRGERGSDLSVAAALDYAVNVLRVPSIVVCGHSGCGAMQALLSGHIDNDPDSALAGWLTHARGALSRMPLPGTEALPPLEQLGRANVVQQLEHLRGHPAVRGALEQGRLELVGLYFDISAAYTWVLDETTGYFVDPSEALTAVAPHRRRAPRRWDTSTPTASTTGPATVHPPSAPHTRGPGKTLGDGHRARRRRGTPA
;
A
#
# COMPACT_ATOMS: atom_id res chain seq x y z
N MET A 1 -6.34 12.39 5.25
CA MET A 1 -6.94 11.06 5.54
C MET A 1 -5.89 10.17 6.23
N VAL A 2 -6.28 9.44 7.28
CA VAL A 2 -5.43 8.47 8.00
C VAL A 2 -6.00 7.07 7.79
N PRO A 3 -5.46 6.26 6.86
CA PRO A 3 -6.06 4.97 6.46
C PRO A 3 -6.26 4.01 7.64
N ASN A 4 -5.30 3.91 8.56
CA ASN A 4 -5.40 3.01 9.72
C ASN A 4 -6.63 3.26 10.60
N ILE A 5 -7.08 4.51 10.71
CA ILE A 5 -8.28 4.86 11.50
C ILE A 5 -9.55 4.43 10.75
N ILE A 6 -9.55 4.56 9.43
CA ILE A 6 -10.70 4.23 8.59
C ILE A 6 -10.89 2.72 8.46
N THR A 7 -9.79 1.97 8.33
CA THR A 7 -9.82 0.51 8.16
C THR A 7 -9.68 -0.27 9.46
N SER A 8 -9.66 0.41 10.62
CA SER A 8 -9.42 -0.20 11.94
C SER A 8 -8.18 -1.11 11.96
N SER A 9 -7.09 -0.69 11.30
CA SER A 9 -5.88 -1.50 11.13
C SER A 9 -4.83 -1.18 12.20
N GLY A 10 -4.18 -2.21 12.72
CA GLY A 10 -3.08 -2.09 13.66
C GLY A 10 -1.76 -1.69 12.99
N PRO A 11 -0.72 -1.33 13.78
CA PRO A 11 0.61 -1.10 13.26
C PRO A 11 1.13 -2.32 12.48
N GLY A 12 1.56 -2.10 11.24
CA GLY A 12 2.07 -3.17 10.36
C GLY A 12 1.04 -3.85 9.47
N ASP A 13 -0.26 -3.59 9.67
CA ASP A 13 -1.34 -4.18 8.85
C ASP A 13 -1.48 -3.50 7.48
N LEU A 14 -1.07 -2.23 7.35
CA LEU A 14 -1.15 -1.47 6.11
C LEU A 14 0.24 -1.01 5.64
N PHE A 15 0.52 -1.30 4.37
CA PHE A 15 1.57 -0.63 3.61
C PHE A 15 0.93 0.53 2.82
N THR A 16 1.25 1.77 3.17
CA THR A 16 0.50 2.94 2.70
C THR A 16 1.34 3.81 1.76
N ILE A 17 0.77 4.12 0.59
CA ILE A 17 1.26 5.16 -0.32
C ILE A 17 0.28 6.33 -0.25
N ARG A 18 0.80 7.56 -0.13
CA ARG A 18 -0.01 8.78 -0.18
C ARG A 18 0.62 9.77 -1.14
N ASN A 19 -0.14 10.15 -2.15
CA ASN A 19 0.23 11.18 -3.13
C ASN A 19 -0.99 12.09 -3.40
N ILE A 20 -0.79 13.09 -4.25
CA ILE A 20 -1.83 14.06 -4.60
C ILE A 20 -2.88 13.35 -5.46
N GLY A 21 -4.10 13.19 -4.95
CA GLY A 21 -5.20 12.60 -5.71
C GLY A 21 -5.21 11.08 -5.81
N ASN A 22 -4.43 10.37 -4.97
CA ASN A 22 -4.38 8.90 -4.90
C ASN A 22 -4.13 8.23 -6.27
N LEU A 23 -3.23 8.82 -7.07
CA LEU A 23 -2.99 8.42 -8.46
C LEU A 23 -1.97 7.30 -8.57
N VAL A 24 -2.18 6.48 -9.60
CA VAL A 24 -1.28 5.43 -10.04
C VAL A 24 -0.86 5.79 -11.47
N PRO A 25 0.39 6.20 -11.70
CA PRO A 25 0.85 6.60 -13.03
C PRO A 25 0.81 5.48 -14.06
N LEU A 26 0.36 5.81 -15.28
CA LEU A 26 0.49 4.94 -16.45
C LEU A 26 1.98 4.79 -16.82
N GLY A 27 2.39 3.60 -17.27
CA GLY A 27 3.78 3.37 -17.70
C GLY A 27 4.79 3.07 -16.57
N ALA A 28 4.33 2.79 -15.36
CA ALA A 28 5.15 2.18 -14.30
C ALA A 28 5.73 0.79 -14.69
N SER A 29 5.40 0.28 -15.88
CA SER A 29 5.89 -0.98 -16.46
C SER A 29 7.34 -0.95 -16.94
N GLY A 30 8.12 0.11 -16.70
CA GLY A 30 9.55 0.14 -16.97
C GLY A 30 9.96 0.21 -18.45
N GLU A 31 9.02 0.09 -19.39
CA GLU A 31 9.23 0.46 -20.80
C GLU A 31 9.06 1.97 -20.96
N THR A 32 10.08 2.71 -20.53
CA THR A 32 10.24 4.08 -20.97
C THR A 32 10.52 4.07 -22.47
N VAL A 33 9.59 4.58 -23.27
CA VAL A 33 9.96 5.23 -24.54
C VAL A 33 11.02 6.27 -24.17
N ARG A 34 12.26 6.02 -24.61
CA ARG A 34 13.42 6.83 -24.27
C ARG A 34 13.16 8.28 -24.71
N GLY A 35 12.80 9.15 -23.77
CA GLY A 35 12.66 10.59 -24.01
C GLY A 35 11.35 11.24 -23.58
N GLU A 36 10.31 10.49 -23.19
CA GLU A 36 9.10 11.08 -22.63
C GLU A 36 9.21 11.18 -21.10
N ARG A 37 8.77 12.33 -20.56
CA ARG A 37 8.89 12.66 -19.14
C ARG A 37 8.26 11.59 -18.25
N GLY A 38 9.13 10.76 -17.68
CA GLY A 38 9.08 10.24 -16.31
C GLY A 38 7.88 9.37 -15.94
N SER A 39 8.03 8.05 -16.04
CA SER A 39 7.29 7.14 -15.18
C SER A 39 7.62 7.47 -13.72
N ASP A 40 6.62 7.68 -12.87
CA ASP A 40 6.84 7.85 -11.43
C ASP A 40 7.41 6.56 -10.83
N LEU A 41 8.69 6.59 -10.46
CA LEU A 41 9.37 5.44 -9.87
C LEU A 41 8.94 5.19 -8.43
N SER A 42 8.32 6.16 -7.75
CA SER A 42 7.93 6.02 -6.34
C SER A 42 6.78 5.04 -6.18
N VAL A 43 5.68 5.24 -6.91
CA VAL A 43 4.53 4.34 -6.92
C VAL A 43 4.92 2.98 -7.50
N ALA A 44 5.71 2.94 -8.59
CA ALA A 44 6.17 1.69 -9.19
C ALA A 44 6.98 0.84 -8.20
N ALA A 45 7.98 1.42 -7.54
CA ALA A 45 8.80 0.71 -6.55
C ALA A 45 7.98 0.24 -5.34
N ALA A 46 7.01 1.06 -4.92
CA ALA A 46 6.12 0.70 -3.82
C ALA A 46 5.18 -0.47 -4.19
N LEU A 47 4.68 -0.51 -5.42
CA LEU A 47 3.89 -1.64 -5.95
C LEU A 47 4.74 -2.91 -6.06
N ASP A 48 5.95 -2.82 -6.58
CA ASP A 48 6.87 -3.96 -6.65
C ASP A 48 7.19 -4.52 -5.26
N TYR A 49 7.44 -3.64 -4.28
CA TYR A 49 7.70 -4.07 -2.91
C TYR A 49 6.46 -4.71 -2.29
N ALA A 50 5.30 -4.08 -2.41
CA ALA A 50 4.05 -4.60 -1.84
C ALA A 50 3.67 -5.96 -2.43
N VAL A 51 3.77 -6.13 -3.75
CA VAL A 51 3.32 -7.33 -4.45
C VAL A 51 4.35 -8.45 -4.39
N ASN A 52 5.63 -8.15 -4.67
CA ASN A 52 6.65 -9.20 -4.84
C ASN A 52 7.38 -9.52 -3.54
N VAL A 53 7.60 -8.53 -2.67
CA VAL A 53 8.33 -8.71 -1.39
C VAL A 53 7.37 -9.00 -0.25
N LEU A 54 6.41 -8.10 0.00
CA LEU A 54 5.44 -8.26 1.09
C LEU A 54 4.34 -9.28 0.77
N ARG A 55 4.08 -9.53 -0.52
CA ARG A 55 3.02 -10.42 -1.01
C ARG A 55 1.67 -10.07 -0.39
N VAL A 56 1.31 -8.79 -0.42
CA VAL A 56 0.01 -8.34 0.09
C VAL A 56 -1.12 -9.06 -0.64
N PRO A 57 -2.18 -9.48 0.07
CA PRO A 57 -3.31 -10.17 -0.55
C PRO A 57 -4.26 -9.20 -1.26
N SER A 58 -4.16 -7.91 -0.97
CA SER A 58 -5.06 -6.89 -1.53
C SER A 58 -4.38 -5.54 -1.68
N ILE A 59 -4.74 -4.79 -2.72
CA ILE A 59 -4.42 -3.37 -2.88
C ILE A 59 -5.71 -2.57 -2.90
N VAL A 60 -5.74 -1.46 -2.15
CA VAL A 60 -6.88 -0.58 -2.05
C VAL A 60 -6.55 0.77 -2.67
N VAL A 61 -7.39 1.23 -3.61
CA VAL A 61 -7.41 2.64 -4.04
C VAL A 61 -8.51 3.34 -3.26
N CYS A 62 -8.14 4.31 -2.43
CA CYS A 62 -9.08 5.05 -1.60
C CYS A 62 -9.16 6.52 -2.04
N GLY A 63 -10.27 6.88 -2.69
CA GLY A 63 -10.65 8.27 -2.95
C GLY A 63 -11.39 8.90 -1.76
N HIS A 64 -11.67 10.21 -1.84
CA HIS A 64 -12.42 10.89 -0.78
C HIS A 64 -13.18 12.13 -1.22
N SER A 65 -14.15 12.53 -0.40
CA SER A 65 -14.91 13.77 -0.59
C SER A 65 -14.02 15.00 -0.46
N GLY A 66 -14.34 16.04 -1.24
CA GLY A 66 -13.62 17.31 -1.23
C GLY A 66 -12.15 17.21 -1.70
N CYS A 67 -11.81 16.25 -2.56
CA CYS A 67 -10.42 16.05 -2.99
C CYS A 67 -9.88 17.27 -3.77
N GLY A 68 -8.93 18.00 -3.17
CA GLY A 68 -8.34 19.19 -3.81
C GLY A 68 -7.65 18.93 -5.14
N ALA A 69 -7.10 17.73 -5.35
CA ALA A 69 -6.54 17.32 -6.64
C ALA A 69 -7.61 17.20 -7.73
N MET A 70 -8.75 16.58 -7.39
CA MET A 70 -9.88 16.47 -8.29
C MET A 70 -10.54 17.82 -8.53
N GLN A 71 -10.57 18.70 -7.52
CA GLN A 71 -11.04 20.08 -7.67
C GLN A 71 -10.17 20.86 -8.65
N ALA A 72 -8.84 20.73 -8.55
CA ALA A 72 -7.90 21.38 -9.44
C ALA A 72 -8.00 20.86 -10.88
N LEU A 73 -8.23 19.56 -11.06
CA LEU A 73 -8.49 18.94 -12.36
C LEU A 73 -9.82 19.41 -12.96
N LEU A 74 -10.90 19.39 -12.16
CA LEU A 74 -12.25 19.77 -12.59
C LEU A 74 -12.34 21.25 -12.98
N SER A 75 -11.60 22.13 -12.30
CA SER A 75 -11.63 23.56 -12.58
C SER A 75 -10.81 23.95 -13.81
N GLY A 76 -10.00 23.04 -14.39
CA GLY A 76 -9.09 23.32 -15.51
C GLY A 76 -8.00 24.34 -15.21
N HIS A 77 -7.89 24.87 -13.98
CA HIS A 77 -6.98 25.96 -13.66
C HIS A 77 -5.50 25.58 -13.81
N ILE A 78 -5.20 24.29 -13.66
CA ILE A 78 -3.84 23.75 -13.73
C ILE A 78 -3.32 23.63 -15.16
N ASP A 79 -4.16 23.80 -16.19
CA ASP A 79 -3.79 23.57 -17.59
C ASP A 79 -3.02 24.73 -18.23
N ASN A 80 -2.92 25.87 -17.53
CA ASN A 80 -2.33 27.10 -18.06
C ASN A 80 -0.80 27.19 -17.89
N ASP A 81 -0.18 26.24 -17.20
CA ASP A 81 1.27 26.20 -16.99
C ASP A 81 1.84 24.82 -17.43
N PRO A 82 2.41 24.73 -18.65
CA PRO A 82 2.96 23.48 -19.18
C PRO A 82 4.19 22.97 -18.42
N ASP A 83 4.84 23.82 -17.61
CA ASP A 83 6.00 23.45 -16.80
C ASP A 83 5.60 23.09 -15.35
N SER A 84 4.31 23.16 -15.01
CA SER A 84 3.80 22.79 -13.69
C SER A 84 3.90 21.28 -13.45
N ALA A 85 4.68 20.91 -12.43
CA ALA A 85 4.75 19.52 -11.96
C ALA A 85 3.39 18.98 -11.52
N LEU A 86 2.52 19.83 -10.96
CA LEU A 86 1.16 19.45 -10.60
C LEU A 86 0.30 19.19 -11.85
N ALA A 87 0.44 20.02 -12.90
CA ALA A 87 -0.29 19.83 -14.15
C ALA A 87 0.13 18.54 -14.86
N GLY A 88 1.44 18.27 -14.90
CA GLY A 88 1.98 16.99 -15.38
C GLY A 88 1.42 15.82 -14.58
N TRP A 89 1.47 15.90 -13.24
CA TRP A 89 0.98 14.85 -12.34
C TRP A 89 -0.51 14.54 -12.53
N LEU A 90 -1.36 15.56 -12.59
CA LEU A 90 -2.81 15.38 -12.75
C LEU A 90 -3.22 14.84 -14.13
N THR A 91 -2.30 14.77 -15.09
CA THR A 91 -2.54 14.07 -16.36
C THR A 91 -2.87 12.59 -16.15
N HIS A 92 -2.35 11.95 -15.10
CA HIS A 92 -2.71 10.58 -14.71
C HIS A 92 -4.16 10.42 -14.19
N ALA A 93 -4.90 11.52 -14.00
CA ALA A 93 -6.30 11.54 -13.60
C ALA A 93 -7.25 12.03 -14.71
N ARG A 94 -6.73 12.62 -15.80
CA ARG A 94 -7.56 13.29 -16.83
C ARG A 94 -8.64 12.39 -17.43
N GLY A 95 -8.32 11.11 -17.67
CA GLY A 95 -9.30 10.16 -18.21
C GLY A 95 -10.56 9.98 -17.35
N ALA A 96 -10.52 10.36 -16.07
CA ALA A 96 -11.63 10.21 -15.15
C ALA A 96 -12.76 11.19 -15.46
N LEU A 97 -12.44 12.34 -16.06
CA LEU A 97 -13.42 13.32 -16.53
C LEU A 97 -14.39 12.70 -17.55
N SER A 98 -13.88 11.85 -18.44
CA SER A 98 -14.68 11.18 -19.48
C SER A 98 -15.51 10.01 -18.95
N ARG A 99 -15.37 9.63 -17.68
CA ARG A 99 -16.08 8.51 -17.04
C ARG A 99 -17.26 8.95 -16.19
N MET A 100 -17.47 10.25 -16.05
CA MET A 100 -18.55 10.79 -15.24
C MET A 100 -19.84 10.94 -16.06
N PRO A 101 -21.03 10.70 -15.45
CA PRO A 101 -21.20 10.09 -14.14
C PRO A 101 -20.97 8.57 -14.21
N LEU A 102 -20.54 7.98 -13.09
CA LEU A 102 -20.64 6.54 -12.88
C LEU A 102 -22.08 6.16 -12.50
N PRO A 103 -22.51 4.90 -12.69
CA PRO A 103 -23.83 4.46 -12.24
C PRO A 103 -24.09 4.79 -10.77
N GLY A 104 -25.25 5.40 -10.50
CA GLY A 104 -25.69 5.76 -9.14
C GLY A 104 -25.03 7.03 -8.57
N THR A 105 -24.26 7.77 -9.37
CA THR A 105 -23.58 9.01 -8.94
C THR A 105 -24.15 10.28 -9.57
N GLU A 106 -25.19 10.16 -10.39
CA GLU A 106 -25.75 11.23 -11.22
C GLU A 106 -26.23 12.44 -10.38
N ALA A 107 -26.76 12.17 -9.19
CA ALA A 107 -27.26 13.19 -8.27
C ALA A 107 -26.16 13.86 -7.42
N LEU A 108 -24.92 13.35 -7.47
CA LEU A 108 -23.82 13.87 -6.65
C LEU A 108 -23.21 15.13 -7.27
N PRO A 109 -22.56 16.00 -6.47
CA PRO A 109 -21.78 17.10 -7.01
C PRO A 109 -20.69 16.61 -7.98
N PRO A 110 -20.34 17.36 -9.05
CA PRO A 110 -19.34 16.95 -10.03
C PRO A 110 -17.97 16.58 -9.42
N LEU A 111 -17.56 17.24 -8.34
CA LEU A 111 -16.33 16.90 -7.62
C LEU A 111 -16.37 15.47 -7.03
N GLU A 112 -17.51 15.09 -6.48
CA GLU A 112 -17.72 13.80 -5.82
C GLU A 112 -17.90 12.66 -6.84
N GLN A 113 -18.50 12.98 -8.00
CA GLN A 113 -18.53 12.12 -9.18
C GLN A 113 -17.10 11.87 -9.69
N LEU A 114 -16.30 12.94 -9.87
CA LEU A 114 -14.93 12.84 -10.35
C LEU A 114 -14.04 12.05 -9.39
N GLY A 115 -14.20 12.25 -8.09
CA GLY A 115 -13.48 11.49 -7.08
C GLY A 115 -13.72 9.98 -7.19
N ARG A 116 -14.96 9.55 -7.44
CA ARG A 116 -15.32 8.13 -7.65
C ARG A 116 -14.83 7.61 -9.01
N ALA A 117 -15.01 8.38 -10.07
CA ALA A 117 -14.48 8.07 -11.41
C ALA A 117 -12.96 7.90 -11.40
N ASN A 118 -12.25 8.72 -10.63
CA ASN A 118 -10.82 8.60 -10.44
C ASN A 118 -10.43 7.28 -9.78
N VAL A 119 -11.15 6.84 -8.72
CA VAL A 119 -10.90 5.53 -8.09
C VAL A 119 -10.97 4.40 -9.13
N VAL A 120 -12.01 4.39 -9.97
CA VAL A 120 -12.17 3.38 -11.05
C VAL A 120 -10.97 3.43 -12.01
N GLN A 121 -10.58 4.61 -12.48
CA GLN A 121 -9.42 4.74 -13.37
C GLN A 121 -8.12 4.24 -12.74
N GLN A 122 -7.86 4.58 -11.48
CA GLN A 122 -6.59 4.16 -10.84
C GLN A 122 -6.55 2.64 -10.61
N LEU A 123 -7.69 1.98 -10.41
CA LEU A 123 -7.77 0.51 -10.41
C LEU A 123 -7.40 -0.06 -11.78
N GLU A 124 -7.82 0.56 -12.88
CA GLU A 124 -7.42 0.14 -14.23
C GLU A 124 -5.93 0.34 -14.48
N HIS A 125 -5.36 1.46 -14.01
CA HIS A 125 -3.91 1.68 -14.07
C HIS A 125 -3.15 0.60 -13.30
N LEU A 126 -3.64 0.20 -12.11
CA LEU A 126 -3.09 -0.92 -11.35
C LEU A 126 -3.16 -2.23 -12.14
N ARG A 127 -4.28 -2.54 -12.80
CA ARG A 127 -4.40 -3.74 -13.66
C ARG A 127 -3.39 -3.74 -14.82
N GLY A 128 -2.98 -2.57 -15.31
CA GLY A 128 -1.94 -2.43 -16.32
C GLY A 128 -0.51 -2.64 -15.79
N HIS A 129 -0.28 -2.52 -14.48
CA HIS A 129 1.05 -2.64 -13.90
C HIS A 129 1.54 -4.10 -13.92
N PRO A 130 2.75 -4.43 -14.43
CA PRO A 130 3.20 -5.82 -14.61
C PRO A 130 3.15 -6.69 -13.35
N ALA A 131 3.66 -6.18 -12.22
CA ALA A 131 3.64 -6.92 -10.96
C ALA A 131 2.20 -7.21 -10.47
N VAL A 132 1.31 -6.22 -10.55
CA VAL A 132 -0.09 -6.33 -10.14
C VAL A 132 -0.83 -7.30 -11.06
N ARG A 133 -0.72 -7.11 -12.38
CA ARG A 133 -1.32 -7.98 -13.39
C ARG A 133 -0.95 -9.45 -13.18
N GLY A 134 0.35 -9.73 -13.03
CA GLY A 134 0.83 -11.10 -12.80
C GLY A 134 0.31 -11.70 -11.48
N ALA A 135 0.11 -10.89 -10.44
CA ALA A 135 -0.46 -11.36 -9.18
C ALA A 135 -1.98 -11.60 -9.25
N LEU A 136 -2.71 -10.78 -10.01
CA LEU A 136 -4.14 -10.94 -10.29
C LEU A 136 -4.41 -12.21 -11.10
N GLU A 137 -3.67 -12.43 -12.19
CA GLU A 137 -3.79 -13.62 -13.05
C GLU A 137 -3.53 -14.92 -12.27
N GLN A 138 -2.73 -14.85 -11.20
CA GLN A 138 -2.43 -15.98 -10.32
C GLN A 138 -3.43 -16.15 -9.16
N GLY A 139 -4.45 -15.28 -9.05
CA GLY A 139 -5.44 -15.32 -7.97
C GLY A 139 -4.87 -15.02 -6.58
N ARG A 140 -3.71 -14.35 -6.50
CA ARG A 140 -3.02 -14.05 -5.24
C ARG A 140 -3.28 -12.64 -4.70
N LEU A 141 -3.89 -11.79 -5.52
CA LEU A 141 -4.11 -10.39 -5.24
C LEU A 141 -5.56 -10.02 -5.57
N GLU A 142 -6.17 -9.19 -4.75
CA GLU A 142 -7.45 -8.53 -5.04
C GLU A 142 -7.26 -7.01 -5.11
N LEU A 143 -8.01 -6.35 -5.97
CA LEU A 143 -8.09 -4.88 -6.00
C LEU A 143 -9.41 -4.45 -5.37
N VAL A 144 -9.37 -3.36 -4.59
CA VAL A 144 -10.56 -2.80 -3.95
C VAL A 144 -10.61 -1.29 -4.19
N GLY A 145 -11.73 -0.81 -4.72
CA GLY A 145 -12.04 0.62 -4.80
C GLY A 145 -12.82 1.07 -3.58
N LEU A 146 -12.30 2.08 -2.87
CA LEU A 146 -13.00 2.73 -1.76
C LEU A 146 -13.20 4.21 -2.05
N TYR A 147 -14.30 4.75 -1.55
CA TYR A 147 -14.55 6.18 -1.50
C TYR A 147 -14.96 6.61 -0.10
N PHE A 148 -14.16 7.44 0.55
CA PHE A 148 -14.43 7.91 1.89
C PHE A 148 -15.06 9.31 1.90
N ASP A 149 -16.32 9.40 2.33
CA ASP A 149 -16.94 10.68 2.64
C ASP A 149 -16.48 11.14 4.03
N ILE A 150 -15.63 12.16 4.05
CA ILE A 150 -15.08 12.76 5.27
C ILE A 150 -16.18 13.41 6.11
N SER A 151 -17.16 14.04 5.47
CA SER A 151 -18.21 14.80 6.17
C SER A 151 -19.18 13.87 6.90
N ALA A 152 -19.54 12.76 6.26
CA ALA A 152 -20.39 11.72 6.81
C ALA A 152 -19.62 10.67 7.64
N ALA A 153 -18.28 10.72 7.63
CA ALA A 153 -17.40 9.69 8.18
C ALA A 153 -17.77 8.27 7.70
N TYR A 154 -18.08 8.15 6.41
CA TYR A 154 -18.68 6.95 5.83
C TYR A 154 -17.89 6.47 4.60
N THR A 155 -17.75 5.15 4.43
CA THR A 155 -16.99 4.54 3.33
C THR A 155 -17.93 3.83 2.38
N TRP A 156 -17.77 4.08 1.08
CA TRP A 156 -18.40 3.33 0.00
C TRP A 156 -17.40 2.38 -0.64
N VAL A 157 -17.86 1.21 -1.08
CA VAL A 157 -17.06 0.20 -1.78
C VAL A 157 -17.51 0.11 -3.23
N LEU A 158 -16.59 0.10 -4.18
CA LEU A 158 -16.91 -0.18 -5.58
C LEU A 158 -17.24 -1.67 -5.74
N ASP A 159 -18.47 -1.97 -6.16
CA ASP A 159 -18.79 -3.27 -6.77
C ASP A 159 -18.37 -3.23 -8.24
N GLU A 160 -17.30 -3.95 -8.56
CA GLU A 160 -16.75 -3.97 -9.92
C GLU A 160 -17.64 -4.70 -10.94
N THR A 161 -18.58 -5.53 -10.48
CA THR A 161 -19.50 -6.25 -11.36
C THR A 161 -20.56 -5.29 -11.91
N THR A 162 -21.08 -4.42 -11.05
CA THR A 162 -22.19 -3.52 -11.37
C THR A 162 -21.71 -2.11 -11.71
N GLY A 163 -20.51 -1.73 -11.28
CA GLY A 163 -19.96 -0.39 -11.40
C GLY A 163 -20.49 0.61 -10.36
N TYR A 164 -21.31 0.15 -9.41
CA TYR A 164 -21.88 1.00 -8.35
C TYR A 164 -20.96 1.09 -7.15
N PHE A 165 -20.99 2.25 -6.49
CA PHE A 165 -20.47 2.38 -5.14
C PHE A 165 -21.58 2.02 -4.14
N VAL A 166 -21.38 0.93 -3.39
CA VAL A 166 -22.36 0.32 -2.48
C VAL A 166 -21.91 0.43 -1.02
N ASP A 167 -22.84 0.14 -0.11
CA ASP A 167 -22.54 0.03 1.32
C ASP A 167 -21.55 -1.14 1.56
N PRO A 168 -20.54 -1.01 2.43
CA PRO A 168 -19.58 -2.07 2.71
C PRO A 168 -20.21 -3.40 3.16
N SER A 169 -21.35 -3.37 3.85
CA SER A 169 -22.09 -4.56 4.28
C SER A 169 -22.67 -5.35 3.10
N GLU A 170 -23.08 -4.66 2.03
CA GLU A 170 -23.54 -5.27 0.79
C GLU A 170 -22.37 -5.93 0.05
N ALA A 171 -21.23 -5.22 -0.04
CA ALA A 171 -20.01 -5.74 -0.66
C ALA A 171 -19.44 -6.97 0.08
N LEU A 172 -19.47 -6.98 1.42
CA LEU A 172 -19.01 -8.11 2.23
C LEU A 172 -19.88 -9.36 2.11
N THR A 173 -21.17 -9.18 1.80
CA THR A 173 -22.11 -10.29 1.58
C THR A 173 -21.85 -11.00 0.24
N ALA A 174 -21.43 -10.26 -0.79
CA ALA A 174 -21.09 -10.81 -2.11
C ALA A 174 -19.76 -11.62 -2.13
N VAL A 175 -18.79 -11.27 -1.26
CA VAL A 175 -17.45 -11.90 -1.20
C VAL A 175 -17.41 -13.19 -0.35
N ALA A 176 -18.51 -13.53 0.34
CA ALA A 176 -18.57 -14.62 1.32
C ALA A 176 -18.25 -16.05 0.82
N PRO A 177 -18.31 -16.46 -0.48
CA PRO A 177 -18.03 -17.86 -0.83
C PRO A 177 -16.54 -18.25 -0.83
N HIS A 178 -15.59 -17.31 -0.94
CA HIS A 178 -14.17 -17.67 -1.18
C HIS A 178 -13.23 -17.59 0.02
N ARG A 179 -13.70 -17.28 1.23
CA ARG A 179 -12.83 -17.26 2.42
C ARG A 179 -12.67 -18.63 3.09
N ARG A 180 -11.95 -19.55 2.46
CA ARG A 180 -11.12 -20.48 3.23
C ARG A 180 -9.83 -19.75 3.62
N ARG A 181 -9.89 -19.06 4.76
CA ARG A 181 -8.77 -18.34 5.36
C ARG A 181 -7.62 -19.34 5.58
N ALA A 182 -6.54 -19.21 4.81
CA ALA A 182 -5.31 -19.95 5.06
C ALA A 182 -4.78 -19.56 6.46
N PRO A 183 -4.26 -20.51 7.25
CA PRO A 183 -3.73 -20.21 8.58
C PRO A 183 -2.56 -19.22 8.45
N ARG A 184 -2.61 -18.12 9.22
CA ARG A 184 -1.55 -17.12 9.20
C ARG A 184 -0.34 -17.66 9.94
N ARG A 185 0.86 -17.22 9.54
CA ARG A 185 2.14 -17.63 10.16
C ARG A 185 2.21 -17.39 11.69
N TRP A 186 1.38 -16.50 12.22
CA TRP A 186 1.31 -16.18 13.65
C TRP A 186 0.10 -16.78 14.38
N ASP A 187 -0.75 -17.54 13.70
CA ASP A 187 -1.79 -18.37 14.33
C ASP A 187 -1.10 -19.61 14.95
N THR A 188 -0.24 -19.41 15.96
CA THR A 188 0.29 -20.49 16.80
C THR A 188 -0.61 -20.64 18.02
N SER A 189 -1.28 -21.79 18.11
CA SER A 189 -1.92 -22.26 19.34
C SER A 189 -0.88 -22.37 20.45
N THR A 190 -1.11 -21.68 21.57
CA THR A 190 -0.31 -21.74 22.79
C THR A 190 -0.27 -23.19 23.32
N PRO A 191 0.90 -23.76 23.64
CA PRO A 191 0.94 -25.00 24.41
C PRO A 191 0.53 -24.69 25.85
N THR A 192 -0.57 -25.27 26.31
CA THR A 192 -0.89 -25.32 27.75
C THR A 192 0.20 -26.10 28.48
N ALA A 193 0.99 -25.40 29.29
CA ALA A 193 1.95 -26.00 30.20
C ALA A 193 1.22 -26.66 31.38
N SER A 194 1.39 -27.97 31.55
CA SER A 194 1.02 -28.68 32.78
C SER A 194 2.17 -28.60 33.78
N THR A 195 1.94 -27.94 34.92
CA THR A 195 2.87 -27.88 36.04
C THR A 195 2.46 -28.86 37.13
N THR A 196 3.36 -29.77 37.51
CA THR A 196 3.45 -30.37 38.86
C THR A 196 4.86 -30.90 39.11
N GLY A 197 5.61 -30.33 40.07
CA GLY A 197 6.78 -30.96 40.71
C GLY A 197 6.37 -31.73 41.99
N PRO A 198 7.27 -32.04 42.96
CA PRO A 198 8.73 -31.83 43.00
C PRO A 198 9.58 -32.96 43.69
N ALA A 199 10.91 -32.70 43.75
CA ALA A 199 11.91 -33.02 44.80
C ALA A 199 12.70 -34.35 44.80
N THR A 200 14.05 -34.26 44.80
CA THR A 200 14.99 -34.83 45.81
C THR A 200 16.42 -34.25 45.66
N VAL A 201 17.24 -34.41 46.69
CA VAL A 201 18.32 -33.54 47.21
C VAL A 201 19.72 -34.22 47.21
N HIS A 202 20.77 -33.47 46.77
CA HIS A 202 22.23 -33.45 47.14
C HIS A 202 23.17 -34.71 47.07
N PRO A 203 24.52 -34.62 47.28
CA PRO A 203 25.63 -34.28 46.34
C PRO A 203 26.85 -35.27 46.48
N PRO A 204 28.16 -34.88 46.50
CA PRO A 204 29.07 -34.28 45.49
C PRO A 204 30.27 -35.21 45.10
N SER A 205 31.15 -34.80 44.16
CA SER A 205 32.62 -35.05 44.17
C SER A 205 33.37 -34.27 43.06
N ALA A 206 34.54 -33.72 43.39
CA ALA A 206 35.50 -32.97 42.53
C ALA A 206 36.74 -33.87 42.19
N PRO A 207 37.94 -33.41 41.72
CA PRO A 207 38.38 -32.14 41.10
C PRO A 207 39.37 -32.30 39.89
N HIS A 208 39.93 -31.17 39.41
CA HIS A 208 41.18 -30.95 38.62
C HIS A 208 41.06 -31.01 37.07
N THR A 209 41.71 -30.17 36.25
CA THR A 209 42.99 -29.43 36.32
C THR A 209 42.96 -28.09 35.53
N ARG A 210 43.93 -27.21 35.84
CA ARG A 210 44.25 -25.94 35.12
C ARG A 210 45.19 -26.17 33.92
N GLY A 211 45.13 -25.28 32.93
CA GLY A 211 46.17 -25.06 31.91
C GLY A 211 45.97 -23.73 31.14
N PRO A 212 47.01 -23.09 30.60
CA PRO A 212 47.27 -21.66 30.85
C PRO A 212 46.99 -20.69 29.68
N GLY A 213 47.07 -19.40 30.02
CA GLY A 213 46.62 -18.25 29.22
C GLY A 213 47.45 -17.88 27.98
N LYS A 214 46.89 -16.95 27.21
CA LYS A 214 47.61 -16.10 26.25
C LYS A 214 47.09 -14.66 26.32
N THR A 215 47.99 -13.82 26.82
CA THR A 215 48.23 -12.38 26.62
C THR A 215 47.39 -11.63 25.58
N LEU A 216 46.75 -10.55 26.00
CA LEU A 216 46.41 -9.40 25.16
C LEU A 216 47.65 -8.53 24.93
N GLY A 217 47.91 -8.16 23.68
CA GLY A 217 48.91 -7.16 23.28
C GLY A 217 48.23 -5.91 22.74
N ASP A 218 48.52 -4.78 23.38
CA ASP A 218 48.29 -3.42 22.88
C ASP A 218 49.19 -3.11 21.68
N GLY A 219 48.72 -2.27 20.75
CA GLY A 219 49.58 -1.72 19.71
C GLY A 219 48.87 -0.94 18.59
N HIS A 220 48.63 0.35 18.84
CA HIS A 220 48.69 1.50 17.91
C HIS A 220 48.65 1.26 16.37
N ARG A 221 47.83 2.05 15.64
CA ARG A 221 48.20 3.39 15.12
C ARG A 221 47.11 4.00 14.23
N ALA A 222 46.86 5.29 14.43
CA ALA A 222 46.07 6.15 13.55
C ALA A 222 46.82 6.53 12.26
N ARG A 223 46.10 6.73 11.14
CA ARG A 223 46.50 7.71 10.12
C ARG A 223 45.35 8.16 9.19
N ARG A 224 45.07 9.47 9.34
CA ARG A 224 44.44 10.48 8.46
C ARG A 224 44.42 10.21 6.94
N ARG A 225 43.33 10.61 6.28
CA ARG A 225 43.24 11.22 4.93
C ARG A 225 42.21 12.37 5.04
N ARG A 226 42.58 13.67 4.99
CA ARG A 226 42.79 14.55 3.80
C ARG A 226 41.82 14.18 2.67
N GLY A 227 40.81 14.96 2.28
CA GLY A 227 40.72 16.41 2.20
C GLY A 227 41.29 16.85 0.85
N THR A 228 40.42 17.07 -0.13
CA THR A 228 40.75 17.64 -1.46
C THR A 228 39.72 18.74 -1.75
N PRO A 229 40.13 19.96 -2.13
CA PRO A 229 39.24 21.07 -2.43
C PRO A 229 39.16 21.39 -3.93
N ALA A 230 38.24 22.32 -4.22
CA ALA A 230 37.98 23.09 -5.44
C ALA A 230 37.21 22.38 -6.56
#